data_AF-A0A842V1W2-F1
#
_entry.id   AF-A0A842V1W2-F1
#
_cell.length_a   1.000
_cell.length_b   1.000
_cell.length_c   1.000
_cell.angle_alpha   90.00
_cell.angle_beta   90.00
_cell.angle_gamma   90.00
#
_symmetry.space_group_name_H-M   'P 1'
#
loop_
_entity.id
_entity.type
_entity.pdbx_description
1 polymer ?
#
loop_
_entity_poly.entity_id
_entity_poly.type
_entity_poly.pdbx_seq_one_letter_code
_entity_poly.pdbx_strand_id
1 'polypeptide(L)'
;MKVRKAIKAIAALGAGISMVGATIMGAMAQDLSEYPAPFVQNGGFDGLIVVGDQAAAEDIVGAIDIGISLQYAVRQQASVSAGAAAVTISEGKKIDKTGNHLNYGDNLSDIIEVLDDEDLPVILADGRYQDSEGETSNDETYEQTLRLYDDGGKLVFAADDDGEELADNYLFFNDG
;
A
#
# COMPACT_ATOMS: atom_id res chain seq x y z
N MET A 1 -8.31 56.85 -35.02
CA MET A 1 -8.63 55.43 -35.39
C MET A 1 -7.40 54.52 -35.58
N LYS A 2 -6.22 55.01 -36.00
CA LYS A 2 -5.07 54.14 -36.36
C LYS A 2 -4.35 53.50 -35.16
N VAL A 3 -4.20 54.20 -34.04
CA VAL A 3 -3.54 53.69 -32.82
C VAL A 3 -4.30 52.51 -32.18
N ARG A 4 -5.64 52.56 -32.16
CA ARG A 4 -6.48 51.46 -31.64
C ARG A 4 -6.39 50.18 -32.48
N LYS A 5 -6.14 50.29 -33.79
CA LYS A 5 -5.93 49.12 -34.68
C LYS A 5 -4.54 48.51 -34.47
N ALA A 6 -3.51 49.34 -34.27
CA ALA A 6 -2.14 48.85 -34.01
C ALA A 6 -2.04 48.08 -32.67
N ILE A 7 -2.70 48.57 -31.61
CA ILE A 7 -2.72 47.89 -30.29
C ILE A 7 -3.46 46.54 -30.38
N LYS A 8 -4.58 46.46 -31.12
CA LYS A 8 -5.27 45.19 -31.37
C LYS A 8 -4.42 44.19 -32.18
N ALA A 9 -3.64 44.66 -33.15
CA ALA A 9 -2.75 43.82 -33.94
C ALA A 9 -1.55 43.29 -33.12
N ILE A 10 -0.98 44.11 -32.23
CA ILE A 10 0.11 43.71 -31.34
C ILE A 10 -0.37 42.74 -30.26
N ALA A 11 -1.58 42.95 -29.72
CA ALA A 11 -2.19 42.00 -28.77
C ALA A 11 -2.47 40.63 -29.41
N ALA A 12 -2.90 40.61 -30.68
CA ALA A 12 -3.11 39.37 -31.42
C ALA A 12 -1.79 38.64 -31.76
N LEU A 13 -0.72 39.38 -32.10
CA LEU A 13 0.61 38.81 -32.32
C LEU A 13 1.26 38.32 -31.02
N GLY A 14 1.07 39.03 -29.91
CA GLY A 14 1.56 38.63 -28.58
C GLY A 14 0.89 37.34 -28.08
N ALA A 15 -0.42 37.18 -28.32
CA ALA A 15 -1.15 35.96 -28.00
C ALA A 15 -0.75 34.77 -28.89
N GLY A 16 -0.45 35.01 -30.17
CA GLY A 16 0.04 33.98 -31.09
C GLY A 16 1.44 33.47 -30.74
N ILE A 17 2.34 34.37 -30.34
CA ILE A 17 3.71 34.02 -29.93
C ILE A 17 3.71 33.34 -28.55
N SER A 18 2.80 33.70 -27.64
CA SER A 18 2.70 33.04 -26.32
C SER A 18 2.19 31.60 -26.41
N MET A 19 1.26 31.31 -27.33
CA MET A 19 0.78 29.93 -27.54
C MET A 19 1.84 29.05 -28.21
N VAL A 20 2.59 29.59 -29.19
CA VAL A 20 3.72 28.90 -29.81
C VAL A 20 4.87 28.70 -28.81
N GLY A 21 5.13 29.68 -27.95
CA GLY A 21 6.13 29.60 -26.88
C GLY A 21 5.82 28.54 -25.82
N ALA A 22 4.55 28.35 -25.46
CA ALA A 22 4.14 27.30 -24.52
C ALA A 22 4.31 25.89 -25.12
N THR A 23 4.03 25.69 -26.41
CA THR A 23 4.24 24.40 -27.08
C THR A 23 5.72 24.09 -27.32
N ILE A 24 6.57 25.07 -27.61
CA ILE A 24 8.00 24.83 -27.87
C ILE A 24 8.81 24.68 -26.59
N MET A 25 8.47 25.41 -25.51
CA MET A 25 9.14 25.25 -24.22
C MET A 25 8.68 24.01 -23.44
N GLY A 26 7.45 23.52 -23.67
CA GLY A 26 6.97 22.23 -23.15
C GLY A 26 7.45 21.02 -23.94
N ALA A 27 7.79 21.19 -25.23
CA ALA A 27 8.31 20.14 -26.12
C ALA A 27 9.85 20.13 -26.19
N MET A 28 10.55 20.63 -25.16
CA MET A 28 11.99 20.42 -25.01
C MET A 28 12.22 18.94 -24.72
N ALA A 29 12.32 18.16 -25.79
CA ALA A 29 12.81 16.79 -25.90
C ALA A 29 12.74 15.98 -24.59
N GLN A 30 11.55 15.51 -24.27
CA GLN A 30 11.45 14.33 -23.43
C GLN A 30 12.11 13.20 -24.23
N ASP A 31 13.19 12.64 -23.68
CA ASP A 31 13.92 11.55 -24.34
C ASP A 31 12.95 10.37 -24.53
N LEU A 32 13.04 9.68 -25.67
CA LEU A 32 12.24 8.46 -25.90
C LEU A 32 12.60 7.37 -24.87
N SER A 33 13.73 7.49 -24.17
CA SER A 33 14.06 6.67 -23.02
C SER A 33 13.08 6.84 -21.84
N GLU A 34 12.37 7.96 -21.75
CA GLU A 34 11.37 8.24 -20.73
C GLU A 34 9.95 7.84 -21.15
N TYR A 35 9.74 7.46 -22.43
CA TYR A 35 8.47 6.91 -22.88
C TYR A 35 8.16 5.63 -22.08
N PRO A 36 6.98 5.50 -21.46
CA PRO A 36 5.69 6.13 -21.82
C PRO A 36 5.33 7.41 -21.04
N ALA A 37 6.20 7.96 -20.21
CA ALA A 37 5.97 9.28 -19.61
C ALA A 37 5.94 10.37 -20.71
N PRO A 38 5.11 11.42 -20.58
CA PRO A 38 4.20 11.73 -19.47
C PRO A 38 2.79 11.16 -19.68
N PHE A 39 2.59 10.38 -20.75
CA PHE A 39 1.27 9.90 -21.18
C PHE A 39 0.72 8.78 -20.30
N VAL A 40 1.57 8.09 -19.55
CA VAL A 40 1.16 7.10 -18.57
C VAL A 40 1.66 7.53 -17.19
N GLN A 41 0.72 7.83 -16.28
CA GLN A 41 0.99 8.21 -14.90
C GLN A 41 0.03 7.46 -13.98
N ASN A 42 0.53 6.94 -12.85
CA ASN A 42 -0.29 6.24 -11.83
C ASN A 42 -1.14 5.09 -12.38
N GLY A 43 -0.66 4.37 -13.40
CA GLY A 43 -1.42 3.28 -14.03
C GLY A 43 -2.63 3.77 -14.84
N GLY A 44 -2.64 5.03 -15.27
CA GLY A 44 -3.64 5.60 -16.16
C GLY A 44 -3.00 6.27 -17.36
N PHE A 45 -3.67 6.21 -18.51
CA PHE A 45 -3.33 7.01 -19.68
C PHE A 45 -3.90 8.43 -19.52
N ASP A 46 -3.06 9.44 -19.62
CA ASP A 46 -3.43 10.86 -19.58
C ASP A 46 -3.04 11.53 -20.90
N GLY A 47 -4.01 11.61 -21.82
CA GLY A 47 -3.81 12.22 -23.12
C GLY A 47 -4.95 11.98 -24.09
N LEU A 48 -4.85 12.61 -25.26
CA LEU A 48 -5.75 12.40 -26.40
C LEU A 48 -4.90 12.13 -27.64
N ILE A 49 -5.23 11.06 -28.37
CA ILE A 49 -4.66 10.80 -29.69
C ILE A 49 -5.60 11.43 -30.71
N VAL A 50 -5.15 12.51 -31.35
CA VAL A 50 -5.94 13.27 -32.31
C VAL A 50 -5.46 12.94 -33.72
N VAL A 51 -6.39 12.51 -34.57
CA VAL A 51 -6.13 12.25 -35.99
C VAL A 51 -6.99 13.19 -36.82
N GLY A 52 -6.42 13.77 -37.89
CA GLY A 52 -7.13 14.69 -38.76
C GLY A 52 -8.17 14.00 -39.64
N ASP A 53 -9.24 14.72 -39.99
CA ASP A 53 -10.32 14.21 -40.86
C ASP A 53 -9.82 13.80 -42.27
N GLN A 54 -8.74 14.42 -42.74
CA GLN A 54 -8.08 14.10 -44.01
C GLN A 54 -6.73 13.38 -43.83
N ALA A 55 -6.50 12.75 -42.68
CA ALA A 55 -5.27 11.99 -42.44
C ALA A 55 -5.14 10.81 -43.42
N ALA A 56 -3.90 10.48 -43.80
CA ALA A 56 -3.68 9.29 -44.59
C ALA A 56 -4.06 8.04 -43.78
N ALA A 57 -4.46 6.96 -44.46
CA ALA A 57 -4.78 5.70 -43.79
C ALA A 57 -3.59 5.18 -42.95
N GLU A 58 -2.37 5.45 -43.40
CA GLU A 58 -1.13 5.11 -42.69
C GLU A 58 -1.01 5.82 -41.34
N ASP A 59 -1.40 7.10 -41.26
CA ASP A 59 -1.38 7.88 -40.01
C ASP A 59 -2.42 7.37 -39.00
N ILE A 60 -3.59 6.91 -39.49
CA ILE A 60 -4.63 6.30 -38.66
C ILE A 60 -4.12 5.00 -38.04
N VAL A 61 -3.45 4.15 -38.83
CA VAL A 61 -2.88 2.90 -38.33
C VAL A 61 -1.77 3.17 -37.32
N GLY A 62 -0.89 4.14 -37.58
CA GLY A 62 0.14 4.54 -36.63
C GLY A 62 -0.44 5.07 -35.31
N ALA A 63 -1.51 5.85 -35.36
CA ALA A 63 -2.21 6.33 -34.17
C ALA A 63 -2.81 5.19 -33.33
N ILE A 64 -3.34 4.15 -33.98
CA ILE A 64 -3.84 2.96 -33.31
C ILE A 64 -2.70 2.20 -32.62
N ASP A 65 -1.56 2.03 -33.30
CA ASP A 65 -0.39 1.33 -32.76
C ASP A 65 0.14 2.01 -31.49
N ILE A 66 0.24 3.35 -31.51
CA ILE A 66 0.60 4.15 -30.34
C ILE A 66 -0.43 3.99 -29.20
N GLY A 67 -1.73 3.93 -29.53
CA GLY A 67 -2.78 3.70 -28.54
C GLY A 67 -2.65 2.34 -27.85
N ILE A 68 -2.32 1.30 -28.62
CA ILE A 68 -2.12 -0.06 -28.11
C ILE A 68 -0.85 -0.14 -27.25
N SER A 69 0.26 0.47 -27.68
CA SER A 69 1.50 0.46 -26.90
C SER A 69 1.35 1.18 -25.56
N LEU A 70 0.62 2.31 -25.53
CA LEU A 70 0.31 3.05 -24.29
C LEU A 70 -0.64 2.25 -23.39
N GLN A 71 -1.62 1.55 -23.96
CA GLN A 71 -2.49 0.66 -23.18
C GLN A 71 -1.70 -0.49 -22.53
N TYR A 72 -0.69 -1.03 -23.21
CA TYR A 72 0.18 -2.05 -22.63
C TYR A 72 1.05 -1.47 -21.50
N ALA A 73 1.60 -0.27 -21.70
CA ALA A 73 2.38 0.44 -20.70
C ALA A 73 1.61 0.71 -19.39
N VAL A 74 0.30 0.94 -19.47
CA VAL A 74 -0.61 1.11 -18.32
C VAL A 74 -0.72 -0.17 -17.46
N ARG A 75 -0.52 -1.35 -18.04
CA ARG A 75 -0.63 -2.64 -17.32
C ARG A 75 0.63 -3.02 -16.53
N GLN A 76 1.66 -2.19 -16.53
CA GLN A 76 2.83 -2.46 -15.71
C GLN A 76 2.44 -2.41 -14.24
N GLN A 77 2.75 -3.49 -13.51
CA GLN A 77 2.49 -3.60 -12.09
C GLN A 77 3.25 -2.47 -11.38
N ALA A 78 2.51 -1.52 -10.82
CA ALA A 78 3.09 -0.66 -9.81
C ALA A 78 3.39 -1.57 -8.61
N SER A 79 4.66 -1.63 -8.19
CA SER A 79 5.01 -2.16 -6.89
C SER A 79 4.28 -1.30 -5.86
N VAL A 80 3.17 -1.80 -5.34
CA VAL A 80 2.54 -1.20 -4.18
C VAL A 80 3.53 -1.46 -3.05
N SER A 81 4.32 -0.46 -2.69
CA SER A 81 4.90 -0.44 -1.36
C SER A 81 3.72 -0.28 -0.43
N ALA A 82 3.14 -1.41 -0.02
CA ALA A 82 2.39 -1.48 1.21
C ALA A 82 3.41 -1.12 2.29
N GLY A 83 3.61 0.17 2.52
CA GLY A 83 4.20 0.65 3.74
C GLY A 83 3.29 0.12 4.82
N ALA A 84 3.63 -1.04 5.36
CA ALA A 84 3.11 -1.46 6.65
C ALA A 84 3.56 -0.36 7.58
N ALA A 85 2.66 0.60 7.85
CA ALA A 85 2.75 1.38 9.06
C ALA A 85 2.83 0.31 10.14
N ALA A 86 4.03 0.11 10.70
CA ALA A 86 4.20 -0.78 11.82
C ALA A 86 3.27 -0.21 12.89
N VAL A 87 2.15 -0.90 13.11
CA VAL A 87 1.23 -0.57 14.20
C VAL A 87 2.02 -0.91 15.45
N THR A 88 2.67 0.10 16.03
CA THR A 88 3.38 -0.03 17.29
C THR A 88 2.34 -0.01 18.40
N ILE A 89 2.01 -1.20 18.90
CA ILE A 89 1.23 -1.38 20.12
C ILE A 89 2.25 -1.38 21.28
N SER A 90 2.06 -0.52 22.27
CA SER A 90 3.03 -0.33 23.37
C SER A 90 3.32 -1.63 24.14
N GLU A 91 2.32 -2.51 24.27
CA GLU A 91 2.40 -3.82 24.94
C GLU A 91 1.85 -4.90 24.00
N GLY A 92 2.29 -4.89 22.75
CA GLY A 92 1.86 -5.88 21.76
C GLY A 92 3.07 -6.54 21.11
N LYS A 93 3.09 -7.87 21.13
CA LYS A 93 4.02 -8.67 20.34
C LYS A 93 3.37 -9.04 19.01
N LYS A 94 4.07 -8.76 17.90
CA LYS A 94 3.67 -9.29 16.59
C LYS A 94 3.91 -10.80 16.57
N ILE A 95 2.86 -11.57 16.28
CA ILE A 95 3.00 -13.01 16.02
C ILE A 95 3.49 -13.22 14.59
N ASP A 96 4.80 -13.38 14.44
CA ASP A 96 5.48 -13.57 13.17
C ASP A 96 6.85 -14.18 13.38
N LYS A 97 7.34 -14.98 12.42
CA LYS A 97 8.67 -15.60 12.48
C LYS A 97 9.35 -15.49 11.12
N THR A 98 10.63 -15.12 11.13
CA THR A 98 11.42 -14.99 9.90
C THR A 98 11.43 -16.31 9.13
N GLY A 99 10.89 -16.30 7.91
CA GLY A 99 10.79 -17.49 7.06
C GLY A 99 9.61 -18.41 7.35
N ASN A 100 8.82 -18.13 8.39
CA ASN A 100 7.56 -18.81 8.68
C ASN A 100 6.52 -17.79 9.18
N HIS A 101 5.89 -17.09 8.24
CA HIS A 101 4.85 -16.13 8.57
C HIS A 101 3.57 -16.86 8.98
N LEU A 102 2.74 -16.22 9.80
CA LEU A 102 1.40 -16.74 10.14
C LEU A 102 0.50 -16.72 8.88
N ASN A 103 -0.03 -17.87 8.48
CA ASN A 103 -0.99 -18.02 7.38
C ASN A 103 -2.30 -18.66 7.84
N TYR A 104 -3.29 -18.67 6.96
CA TYR A 104 -4.55 -19.37 7.21
C TYR A 104 -4.31 -20.86 7.43
N GLY A 105 -4.89 -21.39 8.50
CA GLY A 105 -4.73 -22.78 8.88
C GLY A 105 -3.61 -23.01 9.89
N ASP A 106 -2.73 -22.04 10.10
CA ASP A 106 -1.62 -22.15 11.05
C ASP A 106 -2.12 -21.87 12.48
N ASN A 107 -1.59 -22.60 13.45
CA ASN A 107 -1.78 -22.27 14.85
C ASN A 107 -0.78 -21.19 15.26
N LEU A 108 -1.13 -20.40 16.28
CA LEU A 108 -0.20 -19.42 16.82
C LEU A 108 1.05 -20.09 17.40
N SER A 109 0.90 -21.27 18.01
CA SER A 109 2.01 -22.08 18.57
C SER A 109 3.05 -22.49 17.52
N ASP A 110 2.66 -22.66 16.25
CA ASP A 110 3.57 -22.97 15.13
C ASP A 110 4.52 -21.80 14.82
N ILE A 111 4.11 -20.59 15.18
CA ILE A 111 4.86 -19.35 14.95
C ILE A 111 5.64 -18.96 16.21
N ILE A 112 4.95 -18.85 17.36
CA ILE A 112 5.50 -18.49 18.67
C ILE A 112 4.79 -19.32 19.74
N GLU A 113 5.55 -20.07 20.55
CA GLU A 113 5.00 -20.96 21.59
C GLU A 113 4.91 -20.27 22.96
N VAL A 114 5.85 -19.39 23.29
CA VAL A 114 5.95 -18.74 24.60
C VAL A 114 6.24 -17.27 24.40
N LEU A 115 5.55 -16.44 25.18
CA LEU A 115 5.82 -15.02 25.39
C LEU A 115 6.24 -14.84 26.84
N ASP A 116 7.24 -13.98 27.07
CA ASP A 116 7.80 -13.67 28.37
C ASP A 116 7.98 -12.14 28.52
N ASP A 117 8.74 -11.73 29.54
CA ASP A 117 9.04 -10.33 29.83
C ASP A 117 9.92 -9.66 28.76
N GLU A 118 10.65 -10.41 27.93
CA GLU A 118 11.37 -9.83 26.78
C GLU A 118 10.39 -9.36 25.69
N ASP A 119 9.24 -10.05 25.58
CA ASP A 119 8.21 -9.76 24.59
C ASP A 119 7.16 -8.75 25.08
N LEU A 120 6.77 -8.85 26.36
CA LEU A 120 5.72 -8.04 27.00
C LEU A 120 6.19 -7.57 28.40
N PRO A 121 7.13 -6.61 28.45
CA PRO A 121 7.90 -6.29 29.66
C PRO A 121 7.08 -5.67 30.78
N VAL A 122 5.87 -5.15 30.51
CA VAL A 122 5.00 -4.61 31.55
C VAL A 122 3.99 -5.65 32.01
N ILE A 123 3.43 -6.45 31.09
CA ILE A 123 2.36 -7.41 31.41
C ILE A 123 2.92 -8.69 32.02
N LEU A 124 4.06 -9.17 31.54
CA LEU A 124 4.69 -10.42 31.96
C LEU A 124 5.93 -10.20 32.84
N ALA A 125 6.02 -9.03 33.48
CA ALA A 125 7.16 -8.67 34.31
C ALA A 125 7.37 -9.64 35.49
N ASP A 126 8.63 -9.96 35.74
CA ASP A 126 9.05 -10.65 36.95
C ASP A 126 8.67 -9.86 38.20
N GLY A 127 8.36 -10.61 39.26
CA GLY A 127 7.94 -10.02 40.51
C GLY A 127 8.44 -10.77 41.73
N ARG A 128 8.03 -10.25 42.89
CA ARG A 128 8.40 -10.77 44.19
C ARG A 128 7.16 -10.85 45.06
N TYR A 129 6.89 -12.05 45.57
CA TYR A 129 5.83 -12.30 46.53
C TYR A 129 6.43 -12.32 47.94
N GLN A 130 5.89 -11.46 48.81
CA GLN A 130 6.24 -11.41 50.22
C GLN A 130 4.98 -11.56 51.04
N ASP A 131 4.95 -12.58 51.88
CA ASP A 131 3.95 -12.79 52.91
C ASP A 131 4.62 -12.77 54.28
N SER A 132 3.97 -12.08 55.21
CA SER A 132 4.36 -12.03 56.62
C SER A 132 3.14 -12.17 57.54
N GLU A 133 2.03 -12.71 57.02
CA GLU A 133 0.81 -12.93 57.78
C GLU A 133 0.88 -14.20 58.64
N GLY A 134 0.59 -14.05 59.94
CA GLY A 134 0.54 -15.15 60.89
C GLY A 134 1.91 -15.79 61.16
N GLU A 135 2.00 -17.12 61.03
CA GLU A 135 3.25 -17.88 61.16
C GLU A 135 3.96 -18.08 59.80
N THR A 136 3.41 -17.55 58.71
CA THR A 136 4.01 -17.62 57.37
C THR A 136 4.98 -16.45 57.21
N SER A 137 6.22 -16.76 56.84
CA SER A 137 7.18 -15.76 56.35
C SER A 137 7.84 -16.32 55.11
N ASN A 138 7.57 -15.68 53.97
CA ASN A 138 8.22 -16.02 52.72
C ASN A 138 8.62 -14.78 51.92
N ASP A 139 9.52 -15.02 50.99
CA ASP A 139 10.15 -13.98 50.21
C ASP A 139 10.68 -14.58 48.90
N GLU A 140 9.79 -14.71 47.93
CA GLU A 140 10.03 -15.50 46.72
C GLU A 140 9.91 -14.63 45.47
N THR A 141 10.84 -14.82 44.54
CA THR A 141 10.74 -14.24 43.20
C THR A 141 9.93 -15.16 42.28
N TYR A 142 9.21 -14.59 41.33
CA TYR A 142 8.51 -15.34 40.30
C TYR A 142 8.74 -14.72 38.93
N GLU A 143 8.68 -15.58 37.91
CA GLU A 143 8.68 -15.21 36.49
C GLU A 143 7.28 -15.49 35.92
N GLN A 144 6.85 -14.67 34.95
CA GLN A 144 5.57 -14.86 34.26
C GLN A 144 5.79 -15.16 32.78
N THR A 145 5.03 -16.13 32.25
CA THR A 145 5.04 -16.44 30.82
C THR A 145 3.62 -16.72 30.35
N LEU A 146 3.36 -16.42 29.08
CA LEU A 146 2.15 -16.84 28.37
C LEU A 146 2.53 -17.91 27.35
N ARG A 147 2.00 -19.13 27.52
CA ARG A 147 2.22 -20.24 26.60
C ARG A 147 1.02 -20.41 25.67
N LEU A 148 1.29 -20.43 24.38
CA LEU A 148 0.32 -20.75 23.33
C LEU A 148 0.42 -22.25 23.02
N TYR A 149 -0.71 -22.94 23.11
CA TYR A 149 -0.83 -24.37 22.80
C TYR A 149 -1.36 -24.57 21.39
N ASP A 150 -1.34 -25.80 20.90
CA ASP A 150 -1.79 -26.17 19.54
C ASP A 150 -3.29 -25.89 19.29
N ASP A 151 -4.08 -25.71 20.35
CA ASP A 151 -5.48 -25.25 20.33
C ASP A 151 -5.66 -23.78 20.73
N GLY A 152 -4.56 -23.10 21.08
CA GLY A 152 -4.50 -21.75 21.62
C GLY A 152 -4.65 -20.63 20.60
N GLY A 153 -5.28 -20.89 19.46
CA GLY A 153 -5.57 -19.90 18.42
C GLY A 153 -5.10 -20.33 17.05
N LYS A 154 -6.00 -20.27 16.06
CA LYS A 154 -5.76 -20.60 14.66
C LYS A 154 -6.27 -19.48 13.75
N LEU A 155 -5.46 -19.02 12.81
CA LEU A 155 -5.91 -18.03 11.83
C LEU A 155 -6.82 -18.72 10.81
N VAL A 156 -8.08 -18.28 10.70
CA VAL A 156 -9.07 -18.85 9.78
C VAL A 156 -9.74 -17.76 8.95
N PHE A 157 -10.24 -18.16 7.78
CA PHE A 157 -11.13 -17.36 6.96
C PHE A 157 -12.48 -18.07 6.94
N ALA A 158 -13.51 -17.46 7.53
CA ALA A 158 -14.81 -18.08 7.74
C ALA A 158 -15.93 -17.07 7.50
N ALA A 159 -17.12 -17.54 7.13
CA ALA A 159 -18.36 -16.75 7.17
C ALA A 159 -19.12 -17.13 8.44
N ASP A 160 -19.94 -16.22 8.97
CA ASP A 160 -20.82 -16.54 10.10
C ASP A 160 -21.76 -17.69 9.70
N ASP A 161 -22.02 -18.59 10.65
CA ASP A 161 -22.83 -19.80 10.48
C ASP A 161 -24.29 -19.47 10.13
N ASP A 162 -24.73 -18.25 10.42
CA ASP A 162 -26.06 -17.74 10.07
C ASP A 162 -26.17 -17.22 8.61
N GLY A 163 -25.04 -17.11 7.90
CA GLY A 163 -24.98 -16.69 6.51
C GLY A 163 -25.36 -15.23 6.24
N GLU A 164 -25.51 -14.41 7.30
CA GLU A 164 -25.85 -12.99 7.20
C GLU A 164 -24.60 -12.12 6.97
N GLU A 165 -23.41 -12.63 7.34
CA GLU A 165 -22.14 -11.89 7.24
C GLU A 165 -21.18 -12.44 6.17
N LEU A 166 -20.43 -11.54 5.53
CA LEU A 166 -19.41 -11.90 4.55
C LEU A 166 -18.24 -12.62 5.24
N ALA A 167 -17.58 -13.52 4.51
CA ALA A 167 -16.40 -14.17 5.04
C ALA A 167 -15.28 -13.17 5.35
N ASP A 168 -14.71 -13.26 6.55
CA ASP A 168 -13.60 -12.42 7.02
C ASP A 168 -12.57 -13.27 7.80
N ASN A 169 -11.54 -12.60 8.30
CA ASN A 169 -10.40 -13.16 9.00
C ASN A 169 -10.67 -13.21 10.49
N TYR A 170 -10.59 -14.40 11.07
CA TYR A 170 -10.81 -14.61 12.49
C TYR A 170 -9.63 -15.35 13.11
N LEU A 171 -9.36 -15.01 14.37
CA LEU A 171 -8.53 -15.84 15.24
C LEU A 171 -9.47 -16.78 15.99
N PHE A 172 -9.50 -18.03 15.57
CA PHE A 172 -10.35 -19.06 16.15
C PHE A 172 -9.65 -19.73 17.34
N PHE A 173 -10.29 -19.72 18.50
CA PHE A 173 -9.85 -20.47 19.67
C PHE A 173 -10.79 -21.67 19.85
N ASN A 174 -10.23 -22.85 20.05
CA ASN A 174 -11.06 -24.01 20.34
C ASN A 174 -11.48 -23.95 21.81
N ASP A 175 -12.76 -23.71 22.06
CA ASP A 175 -13.34 -23.88 23.39
C ASP A 175 -13.34 -25.39 23.68
N GLY A 176 -12.38 -25.87 24.48
CA GLY A 176 -12.27 -27.27 24.88
C GLY A 176 -13.52 -27.84 25.53
#